data_AF-A0A0G1MGN0-F1
#
_entry.id   AF-A0A0G1MGN0-F1
#
_cell.length_a   1.000
_cell.length_b   1.000
_cell.length_c   1.000
_cell.angle_alpha   90.00
_cell.angle_beta   90.00
_cell.angle_gamma   90.00
#
_symmetry.space_group_name_H-M   'P 1'
#
loop_
_entity.id
_entity.type
_entity.pdbx_description
1 polymer ?
#
loop_
_entity_poly.entity_id
_entity_poly.type
_entity_poly.pdbx_seq_one_letter_code
_entity_poly.pdbx_strand_id
1 'polypeptide(L)'
;MIDINPVELLGVAPTSLDISIFKYLFADQIVERVRRDMGYDPLGVGLLEVVAGKPYTSMRATAFSFRPFGISGRIYKRMVQVYRDALVKNPALQSRVEFNLYAMSCGEKLERVMQEAQLNNDEKSIVREAFLRIDTVFSQVSMTQAKTFDAFATAYEQRTASMGDASLSGILEHVAHGTEMFVRVARLAFYWKNRFEELHPQENLNSLIGGHIRSVNGKLQSDLVACRNGTIAREEIVERYGHLRPGQFSVFGESYADDPNTYLFAQMEQAEVIQVQKQTHTFEDEVEFKHIITFMQARERMKFLFSQSLHLFVTKLKHKLAQQGISECDASRVSWNELCACLDGSIALRTNRAEDEPPVLLPDVIIPGLTDLRVIMFSEAMPSYITNSTLKARVCVLERLGVKADVRGALVLLPNADPGYDFLFHSGAIGIITKVGGPASHMCIRAIELQMPACIGCGESVYQKLVAAHSAILDCGTRQIIVID
;
A
#
# COMPACT_ATOMS: atom_id res chain seq x y z
N MET A 1 -3.41 6.19 5.40
CA MET A 1 -3.88 4.93 6.03
C MET A 1 -3.05 3.76 5.54
N ILE A 2 -2.89 2.72 6.35
CA ILE A 2 -1.84 1.71 6.17
C ILE A 2 -2.29 0.54 5.29
N ASP A 3 -3.57 0.16 5.32
CA ASP A 3 -4.12 -0.91 4.49
C ASP A 3 -4.90 -0.42 3.26
N ILE A 4 -5.33 0.84 3.22
CA ILE A 4 -6.01 1.47 2.06
C ILE A 4 -5.44 2.87 1.82
N ASN A 5 -4.37 2.97 1.04
CA ASN A 5 -3.82 4.23 0.56
C ASN A 5 -4.13 4.40 -0.94
N PRO A 6 -5.18 5.17 -1.32
CA PRO A 6 -5.58 5.30 -2.72
C PRO A 6 -4.47 5.81 -3.62
N VAL A 7 -3.64 6.75 -3.14
CA VAL A 7 -2.54 7.32 -3.96
C VAL A 7 -1.45 6.28 -4.24
N GLU A 8 -1.20 5.36 -3.30
CA GLU A 8 -0.22 4.27 -3.48
C GLU A 8 -0.77 3.14 -4.37
N LEU A 9 -2.07 2.87 -4.29
CA LEU A 9 -2.70 1.73 -4.96
C LEU A 9 -3.22 2.08 -6.36
N LEU A 10 -3.71 3.31 -6.55
CA LEU A 10 -4.31 3.82 -7.78
C LEU A 10 -3.46 4.88 -8.50
N GLY A 11 -2.42 5.41 -7.86
CA GLY A 11 -1.64 6.52 -8.39
C GLY A 11 -2.29 7.90 -8.14
N VAL A 12 -1.73 8.93 -8.76
CA VAL A 12 -2.09 10.35 -8.50
C VAL A 12 -3.29 10.85 -9.30
N ALA A 13 -3.62 10.21 -10.41
CA ALA A 13 -4.69 10.60 -11.31
C ALA A 13 -5.48 9.37 -11.81
N PRO A 14 -6.19 8.66 -10.91
CA PRO A 14 -6.94 7.48 -11.30
C PRO A 14 -8.19 7.83 -12.10
N THR A 15 -8.53 6.96 -13.03
CA THR A 15 -9.72 7.11 -13.88
C THR A 15 -10.99 6.67 -13.15
N SER A 16 -12.17 6.99 -13.69
CA SER A 16 -13.45 6.54 -13.09
C SER A 16 -13.55 5.02 -13.04
N LEU A 17 -13.00 4.35 -14.05
CA LEU A 17 -12.94 2.89 -14.09
C LEU A 17 -12.04 2.35 -12.98
N ASP A 18 -10.82 2.88 -12.84
CA ASP A 18 -9.87 2.46 -11.79
C ASP A 18 -10.50 2.59 -10.40
N ILE A 19 -11.13 3.75 -10.12
CA ILE A 19 -11.78 4.01 -8.83
C ILE A 19 -12.92 3.01 -8.59
N SER A 20 -13.78 2.77 -9.58
CA SER A 20 -14.93 1.87 -9.43
C SER A 20 -14.52 0.41 -9.20
N ILE A 21 -13.49 -0.07 -9.91
CA ILE A 21 -12.93 -1.41 -9.72
C ILE A 21 -12.23 -1.51 -8.37
N PHE A 22 -11.46 -0.50 -7.99
CA PHE A 22 -10.82 -0.46 -6.67
C PHE A 22 -11.81 -0.46 -5.52
N LYS A 23 -12.91 0.29 -5.63
CA LYS A 23 -14.00 0.27 -4.65
C LYS A 23 -14.59 -1.13 -4.49
N TYR A 24 -14.84 -1.82 -5.62
CA TYR A 24 -15.31 -3.20 -5.63
C TYR A 24 -14.30 -4.18 -4.99
N LEU A 25 -13.02 -4.06 -5.33
CA LEU A 25 -11.97 -4.97 -4.86
C LEU A 25 -11.50 -4.70 -3.42
N PHE A 26 -11.67 -3.48 -2.89
CA PHE A 26 -11.19 -3.11 -1.55
C PHE A 26 -12.27 -2.44 -0.71
N ALA A 27 -12.58 -1.20 -1.09
CA ALA A 27 -13.01 -0.18 -0.13
C ALA A 27 -14.49 -0.25 0.25
N ASP A 28 -15.33 -0.85 -0.57
CA ASP A 28 -16.78 -0.90 -0.33
C ASP A 28 -17.18 -2.06 0.59
N GLN A 29 -16.49 -3.21 0.49
CA GLN A 29 -16.92 -4.41 1.22
C GLN A 29 -15.81 -5.25 1.82
N ILE A 30 -14.73 -5.50 1.08
CA ILE A 30 -13.73 -6.50 1.46
C ILE A 30 -13.04 -6.12 2.77
N VAL A 31 -12.60 -4.87 2.91
CA VAL A 31 -11.90 -4.46 4.13
C VAL A 31 -12.81 -4.51 5.35
N GLU A 32 -14.04 -4.01 5.27
CA GLU A 32 -14.98 -4.08 6.39
C GLU A 32 -15.38 -5.53 6.71
N ARG A 33 -15.50 -6.40 5.70
CA ARG A 33 -15.78 -7.84 5.89
C ARG A 33 -14.63 -8.54 6.63
N VAL A 34 -13.39 -8.36 6.18
CA VAL A 34 -12.22 -8.92 6.86
C VAL A 34 -12.13 -8.40 8.30
N ARG A 35 -12.43 -7.11 8.53
CA ARG A 35 -12.46 -6.54 9.88
C ARG A 35 -13.55 -7.21 10.75
N ARG A 36 -14.74 -7.49 10.22
CA ARG A 36 -15.76 -8.27 10.95
C ARG A 36 -15.27 -9.64 11.35
N ASP A 37 -14.63 -10.36 10.43
CA ASP A 37 -14.08 -11.69 10.70
C ASP A 37 -12.97 -11.68 11.76
N MET A 38 -12.35 -10.51 12.00
CA MET A 38 -11.34 -10.29 13.03
C MET A 38 -11.90 -9.70 14.33
N GLY A 39 -13.21 -9.70 14.50
CA GLY A 39 -13.87 -9.30 15.75
C GLY A 39 -14.22 -7.81 15.85
N TYR A 40 -14.07 -7.04 14.77
CA TYR A 40 -14.48 -5.64 14.71
C TYR A 40 -15.96 -5.49 14.26
N ASP A 41 -16.54 -4.31 14.48
CA ASP A 41 -17.92 -3.95 14.18
C ASP A 41 -17.98 -2.64 13.36
N PRO A 42 -17.64 -2.70 12.05
CA PRO A 42 -17.63 -1.54 11.16
C PRO A 42 -19.05 -1.03 10.83
N LEU A 43 -19.13 0.21 10.35
CA LEU A 43 -20.42 0.85 10.04
C LEU A 43 -21.09 0.33 8.77
N GLY A 44 -20.34 -0.29 7.84
CA GLY A 44 -20.94 -0.76 6.58
C GLY A 44 -21.20 0.36 5.58
N VAL A 45 -20.48 1.49 5.70
CA VAL A 45 -20.70 2.70 4.87
C VAL A 45 -19.64 2.88 3.79
N GLY A 46 -18.71 1.94 3.68
CA GLY A 46 -17.52 2.08 2.84
C GLY A 46 -16.48 3.04 3.44
N LEU A 47 -15.26 2.94 2.93
CA LEU A 47 -14.11 3.67 3.47
C LEU A 47 -13.59 4.77 2.53
N LEU A 48 -14.10 4.83 1.30
CA LEU A 48 -13.62 5.71 0.25
C LEU A 48 -14.70 6.69 -0.21
N GLU A 49 -14.34 7.96 -0.22
CA GLU A 49 -15.13 9.07 -0.75
C GLU A 49 -14.43 9.63 -2.00
N VAL A 50 -15.18 10.12 -2.99
CA VAL A 50 -14.59 10.73 -4.19
C VAL A 50 -14.96 12.20 -4.23
N VAL A 51 -13.96 13.08 -4.28
CA VAL A 51 -14.12 14.53 -4.36
C VAL A 51 -13.50 15.01 -5.66
N ALA A 52 -14.32 15.54 -6.57
CA ALA A 52 -13.91 16.02 -7.90
C ALA A 52 -12.99 15.03 -8.65
N GLY A 53 -13.37 13.74 -8.67
CA GLY A 53 -12.60 12.68 -9.33
C GLY A 53 -11.41 12.14 -8.53
N LYS A 54 -11.04 12.74 -7.39
CA LYS A 54 -9.95 12.25 -6.54
C LYS A 54 -10.48 11.39 -5.37
N PRO A 55 -9.98 10.15 -5.19
CA PRO A 55 -10.39 9.29 -4.08
C PRO A 55 -9.70 9.68 -2.76
N TYR A 56 -10.48 9.75 -1.68
CA TYR A 56 -10.07 10.04 -0.31
C TYR A 56 -10.54 8.94 0.64
N THR A 57 -9.68 8.52 1.56
CA THR A 57 -10.09 7.61 2.63
C THR A 57 -10.75 8.37 3.77
N SER A 58 -11.97 7.98 4.14
CA SER A 58 -12.70 8.55 5.28
C SER A 58 -12.06 8.11 6.60
N MET A 59 -11.39 9.06 7.27
CA MET A 59 -10.74 8.82 8.56
C MET A 59 -11.74 8.43 9.65
N ARG A 60 -12.95 9.02 9.60
CA ARG A 60 -14.04 8.65 10.52
C ARG A 60 -14.55 7.24 10.26
N ALA A 61 -14.90 6.90 9.02
CA ALA A 61 -15.42 5.56 8.70
C ALA A 61 -14.37 4.50 9.07
N THR A 62 -13.10 4.79 8.81
CA THR A 62 -12.01 3.91 9.20
C THR A 62 -11.88 3.76 10.70
N ALA A 63 -11.86 4.85 11.47
CA ALA A 63 -11.77 4.72 12.93
C ALA A 63 -12.88 3.81 13.45
N PHE A 64 -14.12 4.00 12.99
CA PHE A 64 -15.23 3.12 13.35
C PHE A 64 -15.10 1.68 12.85
N SER A 65 -14.44 1.45 11.72
CA SER A 65 -14.21 0.09 11.23
C SER A 65 -13.24 -0.72 12.08
N PHE A 66 -12.44 -0.06 12.93
CA PHE A 66 -11.61 -0.69 13.96
C PHE A 66 -12.29 -0.76 15.32
N ARG A 67 -13.59 -0.49 15.43
CA ARG A 67 -14.34 -0.63 16.68
C ARG A 67 -14.48 -2.10 17.06
N PRO A 68 -13.96 -2.56 18.19
CA PRO A 68 -14.24 -3.91 18.68
C PRO A 68 -15.73 -4.20 18.87
N PHE A 69 -16.15 -5.43 18.57
CA PHE A 69 -17.51 -5.88 18.84
C PHE A 69 -17.84 -5.82 20.35
N GLY A 70 -19.03 -5.31 20.65
CA GLY A 70 -19.52 -5.11 22.02
C GLY A 70 -19.31 -3.69 22.58
N ILE A 71 -18.61 -2.79 21.86
CA ILE A 71 -18.55 -1.38 22.23
C ILE A 71 -19.68 -0.61 21.54
N SER A 72 -20.54 0.02 22.34
CA SER A 72 -21.63 0.85 21.80
C SER A 72 -21.11 2.01 20.95
N GLY A 73 -21.87 2.39 19.93
CA GLY A 73 -21.52 3.55 19.09
C GLY A 73 -21.37 4.85 19.90
N ARG A 74 -22.10 4.98 21.03
CA ARG A 74 -21.98 6.13 21.94
C ARG A 74 -20.61 6.22 22.59
N ILE A 75 -20.11 5.11 23.16
CA ILE A 75 -18.78 5.06 23.80
C ILE A 75 -17.70 5.29 22.75
N TYR A 76 -17.75 4.53 21.65
CA TYR A 76 -16.70 4.58 20.64
C TYR A 76 -16.66 5.94 19.91
N LYS A 77 -17.80 6.62 19.72
CA LYS A 77 -17.83 7.98 19.15
C LYS A 77 -17.01 8.97 19.96
N ARG A 78 -16.93 8.84 21.29
CA ARG A 78 -16.10 9.69 22.15
C ARG A 78 -14.61 9.43 21.91
N MET A 79 -14.21 8.16 21.73
CA MET A 79 -12.84 7.80 21.34
C MET A 79 -12.50 8.33 19.93
N VAL A 80 -13.43 8.21 18.97
CA VAL A 80 -13.26 8.76 17.62
C VAL A 80 -13.12 10.29 17.64
N GLN A 81 -13.78 10.97 18.58
CA GLN A 81 -13.61 12.42 18.75
C GLN A 81 -12.18 12.78 19.18
N VAL A 82 -11.59 12.02 20.11
CA VAL A 82 -10.16 12.17 20.49
C VAL A 82 -9.25 12.06 19.26
N TYR A 83 -9.47 11.03 18.42
CA TYR A 83 -8.70 10.87 17.19
C TYR A 83 -8.89 12.04 16.22
N ARG A 84 -10.12 12.51 16.06
CA ARG A 84 -10.42 13.67 15.20
C ARG A 84 -9.71 14.91 15.69
N ASP A 85 -9.74 15.20 16.98
CA ASP A 85 -9.14 16.41 17.55
C ASP A 85 -7.62 16.40 17.37
N ALA A 86 -6.98 15.24 17.55
CA ALA A 86 -5.56 15.07 17.25
C ALA A 86 -5.23 15.29 15.76
N LEU A 87 -6.06 14.76 14.84
CA LEU A 87 -5.89 14.93 13.39
C LEU A 87 -6.14 16.37 12.91
N VAL A 88 -7.10 17.08 13.52
CA VAL A 88 -7.34 18.50 13.22
C VAL A 88 -6.15 19.34 13.68
N LYS A 89 -5.60 19.04 14.85
CA LYS A 89 -4.41 19.72 15.39
C LYS A 89 -3.15 19.40 14.58
N ASN A 90 -3.02 18.18 14.06
CA ASN A 90 -1.89 17.75 13.24
C ASN A 90 -2.34 16.85 12.06
N PRO A 91 -2.71 17.45 10.91
CA PRO A 91 -3.15 16.72 9.72
C PRO A 91 -2.10 15.77 9.14
N ALA A 92 -0.82 15.99 9.41
CA ALA A 92 0.29 15.16 8.94
C ALA A 92 0.21 13.71 9.45
N LEU A 93 -0.56 13.47 10.52
CA LEU A 93 -0.79 12.12 11.07
C LEU A 93 -1.60 11.20 10.14
N GLN A 94 -2.24 11.72 9.08
CA GLN A 94 -3.13 10.95 8.20
C GLN A 94 -2.52 9.64 7.65
N SER A 95 -1.21 9.66 7.35
CA SER A 95 -0.50 8.49 6.80
C SER A 95 -0.08 7.48 7.87
N ARG A 96 -0.23 7.82 9.15
CA ARG A 96 0.27 7.05 10.31
C ARG A 96 -0.75 6.82 11.41
N VAL A 97 -2.04 7.07 11.15
CA VAL A 97 -3.06 7.03 12.20
C VAL A 97 -3.13 5.73 12.97
N GLU A 98 -2.95 4.57 12.33
CA GLU A 98 -3.03 3.30 13.06
C GLU A 98 -1.83 3.09 13.98
N PHE A 99 -0.63 3.55 13.61
CA PHE A 99 0.57 3.41 14.45
C PHE A 99 0.65 4.47 15.54
N ASN A 100 0.27 5.72 15.23
CA ASN A 100 0.55 6.85 16.12
C ASN A 100 -0.67 7.27 16.97
N LEU A 101 -1.89 6.98 16.51
CA LEU A 101 -3.10 7.59 17.06
C LEU A 101 -4.15 6.58 17.53
N TYR A 102 -4.56 5.65 16.68
CA TYR A 102 -5.61 4.70 17.00
C TYR A 102 -5.12 3.69 18.05
N ALA A 103 -5.99 3.38 19.01
CA ALA A 103 -5.80 2.22 19.86
C ALA A 103 -6.12 0.96 19.04
N MET A 104 -5.13 0.08 18.89
CA MET A 104 -5.23 -1.16 18.11
C MET A 104 -5.19 -2.43 18.98
N SER A 105 -4.67 -2.32 20.20
CA SER A 105 -4.51 -3.39 21.19
C SER A 105 -4.70 -2.85 22.60
N CYS A 106 -4.73 -3.74 23.59
CA CYS A 106 -4.57 -3.33 24.98
C CYS A 106 -3.14 -2.78 25.19
N GLY A 107 -3.04 -1.55 25.69
CA GLY A 107 -1.75 -0.87 25.88
C GLY A 107 -1.91 0.59 26.28
N GLU A 108 -0.80 1.32 26.35
CA GLU A 108 -0.77 2.72 26.77
C GLU A 108 -1.65 3.63 25.90
N LYS A 109 -1.69 3.39 24.58
CA LYS A 109 -2.54 4.19 23.67
C LYS A 109 -4.01 4.04 24.00
N LEU A 110 -4.47 2.83 24.31
CA LEU A 110 -5.86 2.58 24.69
C LEU A 110 -6.21 3.33 25.98
N GLU A 111 -5.37 3.23 27.01
CA GLU A 111 -5.56 3.91 28.29
C GLU A 111 -5.62 5.44 28.12
N ARG A 112 -4.67 6.01 27.38
CA ARG A 112 -4.66 7.44 27.05
C ARG A 112 -5.95 7.86 26.35
N VAL A 113 -6.38 7.13 25.31
CA VAL A 113 -7.58 7.47 24.54
C VAL A 113 -8.84 7.39 25.40
N MET A 114 -8.96 6.36 26.26
CA MET A 114 -10.09 6.25 27.19
C MET A 114 -10.11 7.39 28.21
N GLN A 115 -8.93 7.85 28.67
CA GLN A 115 -8.81 8.99 29.58
C GLN A 115 -9.19 10.31 28.90
N GLU A 116 -8.65 10.59 27.72
CA GLU A 116 -8.95 11.80 26.94
C GLU A 116 -10.42 11.83 26.50
N ALA A 117 -11.01 10.67 26.20
CA ALA A 117 -12.44 10.53 25.92
C ALA A 117 -13.33 10.70 27.18
N GLN A 118 -12.72 10.82 28.36
CA GLN A 118 -13.36 10.98 29.68
C GLN A 118 -14.28 9.82 30.06
N LEU A 119 -13.97 8.60 29.63
CA LEU A 119 -14.81 7.43 29.92
C LEU A 119 -14.87 7.16 31.44
N ASN A 120 -16.04 6.78 31.94
CA ASN A 120 -16.18 6.36 33.34
C ASN A 120 -15.64 4.93 33.55
N ASN A 121 -15.58 4.45 34.79
CA ASN A 121 -14.97 3.15 35.11
C ASN A 121 -15.69 1.96 34.46
N ASP A 122 -17.02 2.00 34.38
CA ASP A 122 -17.81 0.93 33.76
C ASP A 122 -17.59 0.90 32.24
N GLU A 123 -17.59 2.07 31.60
CA GLU A 123 -17.27 2.23 30.17
C GLU A 123 -15.85 1.75 29.86
N LYS A 124 -14.87 2.08 30.70
CA LYS A 124 -13.48 1.61 30.56
C LYS A 124 -13.38 0.10 30.65
N SER A 125 -14.08 -0.53 31.59
CA SER A 125 -14.12 -2.00 31.71
C SER A 125 -14.69 -2.65 30.45
N ILE A 126 -15.81 -2.14 29.93
CA ILE A 126 -16.41 -2.62 28.66
C ILE A 126 -15.42 -2.54 27.50
N VAL A 127 -14.72 -1.40 27.37
CA VAL A 127 -13.75 -1.19 26.30
C VAL A 127 -12.57 -2.14 26.44
N ARG A 128 -11.97 -2.27 27.63
CA ARG A 128 -10.84 -3.19 27.87
C ARG A 128 -11.20 -4.63 27.56
N GLU A 129 -12.35 -5.10 28.05
CA GLU A 129 -12.82 -6.45 27.75
C GLU A 129 -12.98 -6.69 26.25
N ALA A 130 -13.46 -5.68 25.50
CA ALA A 130 -13.61 -5.80 24.06
C ALA A 130 -12.26 -5.85 23.32
N PHE A 131 -11.27 -5.05 23.74
CA PHE A 131 -9.91 -5.13 23.18
C PHE A 131 -9.20 -6.44 23.57
N LEU A 132 -9.40 -6.98 24.78
CA LEU A 132 -8.90 -8.32 25.14
C LEU A 132 -9.48 -9.44 24.28
N ARG A 133 -10.76 -9.31 23.88
CA ARG A 133 -11.37 -10.23 22.91
C ARG A 133 -10.71 -10.10 21.53
N ILE A 134 -10.40 -8.89 21.07
CA ILE A 134 -9.64 -8.68 19.82
C ILE A 134 -8.30 -9.41 19.89
N ASP A 135 -7.54 -9.26 20.98
CA ASP A 135 -6.26 -9.95 21.15
C ASP A 135 -6.38 -11.48 21.02
N THR A 136 -7.46 -12.04 21.59
CA THR A 136 -7.77 -13.47 21.51
C THR A 136 -8.12 -13.89 20.08
N VAL A 137 -8.99 -13.13 19.39
CA VAL A 137 -9.37 -13.40 18.00
C VAL A 137 -8.16 -13.33 17.09
N PHE A 138 -7.31 -12.31 17.21
CA PHE A 138 -6.10 -12.19 16.40
C PHE A 138 -5.14 -13.34 16.64
N SER A 139 -4.99 -13.81 17.88
CA SER A 139 -4.18 -14.99 18.19
C SER A 139 -4.71 -16.24 17.48
N GLN A 140 -6.01 -16.49 17.54
CA GLN A 140 -6.65 -17.64 16.88
C GLN A 140 -6.56 -17.56 15.36
N VAL A 141 -6.94 -16.43 14.77
CA VAL A 141 -6.88 -16.21 13.32
C VAL A 141 -5.44 -16.35 12.82
N SER A 142 -4.46 -15.83 13.57
CA SER A 142 -3.05 -15.98 13.22
C SER A 142 -2.62 -17.44 13.17
N MET A 143 -2.95 -18.23 14.20
CA MET A 143 -2.61 -19.66 14.22
C MET A 143 -3.26 -20.42 13.07
N THR A 144 -4.50 -20.10 12.71
CA THR A 144 -5.17 -20.71 11.56
C THR A 144 -4.49 -20.32 10.25
N GLN A 145 -4.30 -19.02 10.02
CA GLN A 145 -3.73 -18.52 8.76
C GLN A 145 -2.29 -18.98 8.57
N ALA A 146 -1.46 -18.99 9.62
CA ALA A 146 -0.09 -19.50 9.55
C ALA A 146 -0.02 -20.98 9.08
N LYS A 147 -1.08 -21.77 9.31
CA LYS A 147 -1.15 -23.17 8.87
C LYS A 147 -1.79 -23.34 7.50
N THR A 148 -2.80 -22.54 7.16
CA THR A 148 -3.63 -22.75 5.96
C THR A 148 -3.24 -21.88 4.77
N PHE A 149 -2.44 -20.84 4.99
CA PHE A 149 -2.10 -19.85 3.96
C PHE A 149 -1.41 -20.48 2.74
N ASP A 150 -0.44 -21.37 2.93
CA ASP A 150 0.29 -21.97 1.81
C ASP A 150 -0.61 -22.82 0.90
N ALA A 151 -1.54 -23.57 1.50
CA ALA A 151 -2.53 -24.35 0.77
C ALA A 151 -3.49 -23.43 0.00
N PHE A 152 -3.93 -22.33 0.63
CA PHE A 152 -4.76 -21.31 -0.04
C PHE A 152 -4.02 -20.70 -1.23
N ALA A 153 -2.78 -20.24 -1.03
CA ALA A 153 -1.98 -19.58 -2.07
C ALA A 153 -1.77 -20.51 -3.28
N THR A 154 -1.47 -21.78 -3.03
CA THR A 154 -1.29 -22.80 -4.08
C THR A 154 -2.59 -23.06 -4.85
N ALA A 155 -3.71 -23.24 -4.15
CA ALA A 155 -5.01 -23.44 -4.78
C ALA A 155 -5.45 -22.19 -5.58
N TYR A 156 -5.16 -20.99 -5.07
CA TYR A 156 -5.45 -19.73 -5.73
C TYR A 156 -4.69 -19.61 -7.06
N GLU A 157 -3.39 -19.89 -7.05
CA GLU A 157 -2.52 -19.88 -8.24
C GLU A 157 -2.99 -20.87 -9.31
N GLN A 158 -3.25 -22.12 -8.91
CA GLN A 158 -3.80 -23.15 -9.81
C GLN A 158 -5.14 -22.74 -10.41
N ARG A 159 -6.01 -22.13 -9.59
CA ARG A 159 -7.28 -21.61 -10.07
C ARG A 159 -7.05 -20.51 -11.10
N THR A 160 -6.21 -19.51 -10.81
CA THR A 160 -5.88 -18.43 -11.76
C THR A 160 -5.44 -18.98 -13.12
N ALA A 161 -4.55 -19.98 -13.12
CA ALA A 161 -4.04 -20.61 -14.35
C ALA A 161 -5.13 -21.32 -15.19
N SER A 162 -6.21 -21.79 -14.55
CA SER A 162 -7.33 -22.47 -15.23
C SER A 162 -8.48 -21.54 -15.66
N MET A 163 -8.39 -20.22 -15.41
CA MET A 163 -9.45 -19.25 -15.77
C MET A 163 -9.39 -18.75 -17.22
N GLY A 164 -8.71 -19.48 -18.11
CA GLY A 164 -8.55 -19.15 -19.53
C GLY A 164 -9.87 -18.86 -20.26
N ASP A 165 -10.96 -19.55 -19.89
CA ASP A 165 -12.29 -19.40 -20.51
C ASP A 165 -13.33 -18.69 -19.61
N ALA A 166 -12.93 -18.27 -18.41
CA ALA A 166 -13.85 -17.62 -17.47
C ALA A 166 -14.33 -16.25 -17.98
N SER A 167 -15.55 -15.85 -17.58
CA SER A 167 -16.10 -14.53 -17.86
C SER A 167 -15.33 -13.42 -17.14
N LEU A 168 -15.42 -12.17 -17.62
CA LEU A 168 -14.79 -11.03 -16.97
C LEU A 168 -15.23 -10.88 -15.50
N SER A 169 -16.53 -10.98 -15.24
CA SER A 169 -17.07 -10.92 -13.87
C SER A 169 -16.52 -12.06 -13.00
N GLY A 170 -16.44 -13.29 -13.54
CA GLY A 170 -15.88 -14.42 -12.82
C GLY A 170 -14.40 -14.26 -12.47
N ILE A 171 -13.60 -13.69 -13.38
CA ILE A 171 -12.19 -13.37 -13.07
C ILE A 171 -12.11 -12.26 -12.03
N LEU A 172 -12.93 -11.21 -12.14
CA LEU A 172 -12.92 -10.11 -11.18
C LEU A 172 -13.36 -10.56 -9.77
N GLU A 173 -14.31 -11.49 -9.66
CA GLU A 173 -14.66 -12.16 -8.41
C GLU A 173 -13.48 -12.97 -7.83
N HIS A 174 -12.71 -13.64 -8.68
CA HIS A 174 -11.49 -14.34 -8.26
C HIS A 174 -10.38 -13.37 -7.81
N VAL A 175 -10.25 -12.20 -8.45
CA VAL A 175 -9.38 -11.10 -7.97
C VAL A 175 -9.84 -10.62 -6.60
N ALA A 176 -11.15 -10.40 -6.41
CA ALA A 176 -11.73 -10.02 -5.13
C ALA A 176 -11.43 -11.06 -4.03
N HIS A 177 -11.50 -12.35 -4.34
CA HIS A 177 -11.16 -13.42 -3.39
C HIS A 177 -9.68 -13.39 -2.97
N GLY A 178 -8.77 -13.19 -3.92
CA GLY A 178 -7.34 -13.03 -3.62
C GLY A 178 -7.05 -11.76 -2.82
N THR A 179 -7.78 -10.69 -3.14
CA THR A 179 -7.71 -9.40 -2.42
C THR A 179 -8.19 -9.53 -0.98
N GLU A 180 -9.25 -10.29 -0.72
CA GLU A 180 -9.72 -10.56 0.65
C GLU A 180 -8.65 -11.24 1.49
N MET A 181 -7.97 -12.25 0.94
CA MET A 181 -6.86 -12.90 1.64
C MET A 181 -5.68 -11.93 1.85
N PHE A 182 -5.33 -11.12 0.85
CA PHE A 182 -4.31 -10.09 1.00
C PHE A 182 -4.61 -9.11 2.14
N VAL A 183 -5.84 -8.59 2.20
CA VAL A 183 -6.28 -7.67 3.28
C VAL A 183 -6.20 -8.38 4.63
N ARG A 184 -6.59 -9.66 4.71
CA ARG A 184 -6.51 -10.48 5.93
C ARG A 184 -5.08 -10.62 6.44
N VAL A 185 -4.15 -11.08 5.62
CA VAL A 185 -2.75 -11.24 6.05
C VAL A 185 -2.06 -9.90 6.31
N ALA A 186 -2.38 -8.85 5.54
CA ALA A 186 -1.87 -7.51 5.81
C ALA A 186 -2.34 -7.00 7.19
N ARG A 187 -3.61 -7.21 7.53
CA ARG A 187 -4.16 -6.77 8.82
C ARG A 187 -3.51 -7.50 10.00
N LEU A 188 -3.25 -8.81 9.86
CA LEU A 188 -2.49 -9.58 10.84
C LEU A 188 -1.08 -9.02 11.01
N ALA A 189 -0.34 -8.80 9.92
CA ALA A 189 1.01 -8.23 9.98
C ALA A 189 1.04 -6.88 10.72
N PHE A 190 0.10 -5.99 10.40
CA PHE A 190 0.04 -4.68 11.04
C PHE A 190 -0.46 -4.70 12.48
N TYR A 191 -1.34 -5.63 12.85
CA TYR A 191 -1.74 -5.81 14.24
C TYR A 191 -0.55 -6.26 15.10
N TRP A 192 0.18 -7.30 14.69
CA TRP A 192 1.35 -7.77 15.43
C TRP A 192 2.48 -6.75 15.47
N LYS A 193 2.67 -6.00 14.38
CA LYS A 193 3.57 -4.85 14.37
C LYS A 193 3.21 -3.80 15.42
N ASN A 194 1.93 -3.39 15.48
CA ASN A 194 1.47 -2.43 16.50
C ASN A 194 1.69 -2.96 17.92
N ARG A 195 1.37 -4.23 18.16
CA ARG A 195 1.55 -4.87 19.46
C ARG A 195 3.02 -4.91 19.88
N PHE A 196 3.92 -5.29 18.97
CA PHE A 196 5.36 -5.28 19.22
C PHE A 196 5.87 -3.88 19.58
N GLU A 197 5.49 -2.86 18.80
CA GLU A 197 5.89 -1.46 19.05
C GLU A 197 5.33 -0.90 20.36
N GLU A 198 4.18 -1.40 20.85
CA GLU A 198 3.64 -1.04 22.17
C GLU A 198 4.35 -1.78 23.32
N LEU A 199 4.75 -3.03 23.13
CA LEU A 199 5.46 -3.81 24.14
C LEU A 199 6.94 -3.38 24.27
N HIS A 200 7.56 -3.00 23.16
CA HIS A 200 8.98 -2.70 23.06
C HIS A 200 9.23 -1.31 22.45
N PRO A 201 8.78 -0.21 23.09
CA PRO A 201 8.80 1.13 22.50
C PRO A 201 10.20 1.70 22.27
N GLN A 202 11.24 1.12 22.89
CA GLN A 202 12.64 1.53 22.73
C GLN A 202 13.33 0.83 21.55
N GLU A 203 12.71 -0.22 20.99
CA GLU A 203 13.30 -1.03 19.94
C GLU A 203 12.97 -0.49 18.56
N ASN A 204 13.96 -0.52 17.67
CA ASN A 204 13.74 -0.20 16.26
C ASN A 204 13.37 -1.45 15.49
N LEU A 205 12.07 -1.77 15.47
CA LEU A 205 11.53 -2.94 14.76
C LEU A 205 11.98 -3.02 13.29
N ASN A 206 12.13 -1.88 12.61
CA ASN A 206 12.59 -1.86 11.23
C ASN A 206 14.02 -2.44 11.09
N SER A 207 14.90 -2.15 12.05
CA SER A 207 16.24 -2.74 12.08
C SER A 207 16.20 -4.24 12.36
N LEU A 208 15.31 -4.69 13.24
CA LEU A 208 15.17 -6.10 13.61
C LEU A 208 14.65 -6.97 12.45
N ILE A 209 13.71 -6.45 11.67
CA ILE A 209 13.10 -7.18 10.54
C ILE A 209 14.06 -7.31 9.35
N GLY A 210 15.11 -6.48 9.26
CA GLY A 210 16.09 -6.52 8.18
C GLY A 210 16.64 -7.94 7.94
N GLY A 211 16.61 -8.40 6.69
CA GLY A 211 17.07 -9.74 6.30
C GLY A 211 16.18 -10.92 6.70
N HIS A 212 15.06 -10.71 7.40
CA HIS A 212 14.12 -11.77 7.80
C HIS A 212 13.00 -12.02 6.79
N ILE A 213 12.58 -11.00 6.06
CA ILE A 213 11.49 -11.10 5.07
C ILE A 213 12.08 -11.56 3.74
N ARG A 214 11.53 -12.65 3.21
CA ARG A 214 11.84 -13.12 1.86
C ARG A 214 10.79 -12.56 0.92
N SER A 215 11.18 -11.56 0.15
CA SER A 215 10.26 -10.90 -0.76
C SER A 215 10.23 -11.51 -2.15
N VAL A 216 9.10 -11.32 -2.81
CA VAL A 216 8.90 -11.66 -4.23
C VAL A 216 9.93 -10.95 -5.10
N ASN A 217 10.29 -9.72 -4.76
CA ASN A 217 11.29 -8.95 -5.51
C ASN A 217 12.71 -9.48 -5.30
N GLY A 218 13.04 -9.99 -4.10
CA GLY A 218 14.30 -10.70 -3.88
C GLY A 218 14.43 -11.95 -4.76
N LYS A 219 13.30 -12.64 -5.00
CA LYS A 219 13.24 -13.76 -5.95
C LYS A 219 13.37 -13.29 -7.40
N LEU A 220 12.65 -12.25 -7.82
CA LEU A 220 12.78 -11.64 -9.15
C LEU A 220 14.23 -11.31 -9.47
N GLN A 221 14.95 -10.69 -8.53
CA GLN A 221 16.37 -10.35 -8.71
C GLN A 221 17.25 -11.58 -8.88
N SER A 222 17.05 -12.60 -8.05
CA SER A 222 17.78 -13.87 -8.17
C SER A 222 17.52 -14.52 -9.54
N ASP A 223 16.26 -14.48 -10.02
CA ASP A 223 15.87 -14.99 -11.33
C ASP A 223 16.46 -14.15 -12.48
N LEU A 224 16.54 -12.81 -12.35
CA LEU A 224 17.19 -11.94 -13.32
C LEU A 224 18.69 -12.21 -13.42
N VAL A 225 19.38 -12.44 -12.29
CA VAL A 225 20.79 -12.83 -12.28
C VAL A 225 20.98 -14.22 -12.92
N ALA A 226 20.09 -15.17 -12.63
CA ALA A 226 20.10 -16.48 -13.28
C ALA A 226 19.85 -16.38 -14.80
N CYS A 227 18.98 -15.45 -15.22
CA CYS A 227 18.74 -15.15 -16.64
C CYS A 227 19.98 -14.55 -17.31
N ARG A 228 20.65 -13.59 -16.66
CA ARG A 228 21.93 -13.03 -17.12
C ARG A 228 22.99 -14.11 -17.34
N ASN A 229 23.04 -15.10 -16.46
CA ASN A 229 23.98 -16.21 -16.50
C ASN A 229 23.53 -17.35 -17.44
N GLY A 230 22.42 -17.19 -18.17
CA GLY A 230 21.91 -18.18 -19.13
C GLY A 230 21.23 -19.41 -18.50
N THR A 231 20.91 -19.38 -17.21
CA THR A 231 20.24 -20.49 -16.51
C THR A 231 18.71 -20.43 -16.66
N ILE A 232 18.14 -19.24 -16.82
CA ILE A 232 16.69 -18.99 -17.03
C ILE A 232 16.51 -18.24 -18.35
N ALA A 233 15.52 -18.62 -19.15
CA ALA A 233 15.22 -17.93 -20.42
C ALA A 233 14.51 -16.58 -20.18
N ARG A 234 14.68 -15.61 -21.09
CA ARG A 234 14.00 -14.31 -20.97
C ARG A 234 12.48 -14.45 -20.99
N GLU A 235 11.99 -15.37 -21.81
CA GLU A 235 10.56 -15.68 -21.96
C GLU A 235 9.98 -16.17 -20.63
N GLU A 236 10.72 -16.98 -19.89
CA GLU A 236 10.33 -17.48 -18.57
C GLU A 236 10.28 -16.36 -17.51
N ILE A 237 11.17 -15.37 -17.58
CA ILE A 237 11.11 -14.17 -16.73
C ILE A 237 9.85 -13.36 -17.01
N VAL A 238 9.51 -13.15 -18.28
CA VAL A 238 8.29 -12.42 -18.68
C VAL A 238 7.04 -13.19 -18.26
N GLU A 239 7.02 -14.51 -18.42
CA GLU A 239 5.90 -15.35 -17.97
C GLU A 239 5.67 -15.22 -16.46
N ARG A 240 6.75 -15.26 -15.66
CA ARG A 240 6.67 -15.17 -14.20
C ARG A 240 6.32 -13.78 -13.69
N TYR A 241 6.90 -12.72 -14.27
CA TYR A 241 6.88 -11.38 -13.67
C TYR A 241 6.25 -10.30 -14.55
N GLY A 242 5.89 -10.61 -15.80
CA GLY A 242 5.33 -9.66 -16.76
C GLY A 242 3.98 -9.06 -16.36
N HIS A 243 3.26 -9.72 -15.45
CA HIS A 243 1.99 -9.23 -14.92
C HIS A 243 2.13 -8.06 -13.93
N LEU A 244 3.33 -7.85 -13.38
CA LEU A 244 3.62 -6.75 -12.47
C LEU A 244 3.53 -5.40 -13.20
N ARG A 245 3.11 -4.36 -12.49
CA ARG A 245 2.99 -3.00 -13.03
C ARG A 245 3.07 -1.93 -11.95
N PRO A 246 3.53 -0.72 -12.29
CA PRO A 246 3.31 0.48 -11.48
C PRO A 246 1.82 0.84 -11.42
N GLY A 247 1.37 1.42 -10.30
CA GLY A 247 -0.04 1.76 -10.11
C GLY A 247 -0.90 0.51 -10.16
N GLN A 248 -0.82 -0.33 -9.13
CA GLN A 248 -1.26 -1.73 -9.17
C GLN A 248 -2.71 -1.96 -9.64
N PHE A 249 -3.60 -1.00 -9.38
CA PHE A 249 -5.01 -1.06 -9.79
C PHE A 249 -5.34 -0.17 -11.00
N SER A 250 -4.33 0.42 -11.64
CA SER A 250 -4.49 1.07 -12.93
C SER A 250 -4.81 0.02 -13.99
N VAL A 251 -6.06 0.04 -14.45
CA VAL A 251 -6.62 -0.96 -15.36
C VAL A 251 -5.86 -0.95 -16.68
N PHE A 252 -5.64 0.24 -17.24
CA PHE A 252 -4.94 0.42 -18.51
C PHE A 252 -3.47 0.83 -18.34
N GLY A 253 -2.93 0.75 -17.12
CA GLY A 253 -1.50 0.92 -16.87
C GLY A 253 -0.66 -0.13 -17.60
N GLU A 254 0.50 0.31 -18.09
CA GLU A 254 1.50 -0.55 -18.74
C GLU A 254 2.07 -1.57 -17.73
N SER A 255 2.13 -2.85 -18.11
CA SER A 255 2.80 -3.87 -17.32
C SER A 255 4.19 -4.21 -17.82
N TYR A 256 4.93 -4.97 -17.02
CA TYR A 256 6.29 -5.38 -17.37
C TYR A 256 6.31 -6.25 -18.62
N ALA A 257 5.20 -6.92 -18.98
CA ALA A 257 5.04 -7.63 -20.24
C ALA A 257 4.88 -6.72 -21.47
N ASP A 258 4.38 -5.49 -21.30
CA ASP A 258 4.17 -4.54 -22.40
C ASP A 258 5.52 -3.94 -22.88
N ASP A 259 6.45 -3.66 -21.95
CA ASP A 259 7.84 -3.32 -22.26
C ASP A 259 8.86 -4.06 -21.34
N PRO A 260 9.13 -5.35 -21.60
CA PRO A 260 10.05 -6.15 -20.79
C PRO A 260 11.48 -5.60 -20.78
N ASN A 261 11.90 -4.93 -21.86
CA ASN A 261 13.25 -4.41 -21.96
C ASN A 261 13.45 -3.29 -20.94
N THR A 262 12.50 -2.37 -20.82
CA THR A 262 12.56 -1.28 -19.85
C THR A 262 12.37 -1.77 -18.42
N TYR A 263 11.38 -2.65 -18.18
CA TYR A 263 10.98 -3.01 -16.82
C TYR A 263 11.69 -4.21 -16.21
N LEU A 264 12.31 -5.09 -17.00
CA LEU A 264 12.96 -6.30 -16.51
C LEU A 264 14.42 -6.34 -16.96
N PHE A 265 14.68 -6.24 -18.25
CA PHE A 265 16.01 -6.55 -18.78
C PHE A 265 17.02 -5.40 -18.72
N ALA A 266 16.58 -4.15 -18.68
CA ALA A 266 17.46 -3.01 -18.40
C ALA A 266 18.09 -3.11 -16.99
N GLN A 267 17.38 -3.75 -16.06
CA GLN A 267 17.86 -3.97 -14.69
C GLN A 267 18.77 -5.19 -14.59
N MET A 268 18.68 -6.13 -15.54
CA MET A 268 19.43 -7.39 -15.52
C MET A 268 20.95 -7.17 -15.52
N GLU A 269 21.45 -6.14 -16.23
CA GLU A 269 22.88 -5.80 -16.21
C GLU A 269 23.35 -5.29 -14.85
N GLN A 270 22.45 -4.69 -14.07
CA GLN A 270 22.74 -4.05 -12.78
C GLN A 270 22.32 -4.92 -11.58
N ALA A 271 21.57 -5.99 -11.82
CA ALA A 271 21.07 -6.89 -10.79
C ALA A 271 22.23 -7.52 -10.01
N GLU A 272 22.30 -7.19 -8.72
CA GLU A 272 23.16 -7.82 -7.73
C GLU A 272 22.28 -8.48 -6.67
N VAL A 273 22.65 -9.70 -6.28
CA VAL A 273 22.00 -10.38 -5.16
C VAL A 273 22.51 -9.74 -3.88
N ILE A 274 21.78 -8.75 -3.37
CA ILE A 274 22.07 -8.15 -2.05
C ILE A 274 21.72 -9.18 -0.99
N GLN A 275 22.73 -9.85 -0.42
CA GLN A 275 22.55 -10.67 0.77
C GLN A 275 22.56 -9.77 2.00
N VAL A 276 21.37 -9.42 2.48
CA VAL A 276 21.24 -8.75 3.78
C VAL A 276 21.52 -9.79 4.86
N GLN A 277 22.55 -9.55 5.66
CA GLN A 277 22.94 -10.46 6.73
C GLN A 277 21.89 -10.37 7.85
N LYS A 278 21.19 -11.48 8.10
CA LYS A 278 20.24 -11.60 9.20
C LYS A 278 20.99 -11.37 10.53
N GLN A 279 20.59 -10.34 11.26
CA GLN A 279 21.07 -10.11 12.62
C GLN A 279 20.20 -10.90 13.59
N THR A 280 20.81 -11.82 14.34
CA THR A 280 20.13 -12.52 15.43
C THR A 280 19.92 -11.59 16.61
N HIS A 281 18.71 -11.58 17.17
CA HIS A 281 18.36 -10.76 18.33
C HIS A 281 17.49 -11.54 19.33
N THR A 282 17.25 -10.96 20.51
CA THR A 282 16.51 -11.60 21.61
C THR A 282 15.05 -11.89 21.29
N PHE A 283 14.43 -11.09 20.41
CA PHE A 283 13.01 -11.19 20.07
C PHE A 283 12.64 -12.31 19.08
N GLU A 284 13.60 -13.08 18.56
CA GLU A 284 13.36 -14.10 17.53
C GLU A 284 12.33 -15.15 17.96
N ASP A 285 12.25 -15.43 19.26
CA ASP A 285 11.33 -16.41 19.80
C ASP A 285 9.97 -15.86 20.19
N GLU A 286 9.80 -14.54 20.22
CA GLU A 286 8.54 -13.89 20.57
C GLU A 286 7.46 -14.14 19.51
N VAL A 287 6.22 -14.32 19.99
CA VAL A 287 5.06 -14.60 19.13
C VAL A 287 4.79 -13.44 18.19
N GLU A 288 4.88 -12.21 18.71
CA GLU A 288 4.75 -10.96 17.97
C GLU A 288 5.73 -10.92 16.79
N PHE A 289 7.03 -11.13 17.04
CA PHE A 289 8.06 -11.07 16.01
C PHE A 289 7.87 -12.16 14.95
N LYS A 290 7.64 -13.41 15.37
CA LYS A 290 7.37 -14.54 14.46
C LYS A 290 6.18 -14.23 13.54
N HIS A 291 5.06 -13.78 14.10
CA HIS A 291 3.89 -13.44 13.31
C HIS A 291 4.10 -12.24 12.38
N ILE A 292 4.87 -11.22 12.80
CA ILE A 292 5.24 -10.11 11.93
C ILE A 292 5.93 -10.63 10.66
N ILE A 293 6.97 -11.45 10.81
CA ILE A 293 7.71 -12.01 9.67
C ILE A 293 6.79 -12.88 8.79
N THR A 294 6.05 -13.80 9.40
CA THR A 294 5.13 -14.70 8.68
C THR A 294 4.11 -13.92 7.85
N PHE A 295 3.42 -12.95 8.45
CA PHE A 295 2.34 -12.25 7.75
C PHE A 295 2.82 -11.15 6.82
N MET A 296 4.01 -10.57 7.04
CA MET A 296 4.63 -9.69 6.04
C MET A 296 5.01 -10.48 4.77
N GLN A 297 5.62 -11.67 4.91
CA GLN A 297 5.90 -12.54 3.76
C GLN A 297 4.61 -13.01 3.06
N ALA A 298 3.61 -13.43 3.84
CA ALA A 298 2.31 -13.85 3.31
C ALA A 298 1.62 -12.72 2.53
N ARG A 299 1.70 -11.49 3.04
CA ARG A 299 1.19 -10.29 2.37
C ARG A 299 1.84 -10.10 1.00
N GLU A 300 3.15 -10.19 0.91
CA GLU A 300 3.86 -10.03 -0.37
C GLU A 300 3.53 -11.14 -1.36
N ARG A 301 3.48 -12.40 -0.90
CA ARG A 301 3.12 -13.52 -1.75
C ARG A 301 1.70 -13.40 -2.30
N MET A 302 0.72 -13.08 -1.47
CA MET A 302 -0.65 -12.88 -2.00
C MET A 302 -0.75 -11.67 -2.91
N LYS A 303 0.02 -10.61 -2.63
CA LYS A 303 0.08 -9.43 -3.49
C LYS A 303 0.49 -9.78 -4.91
N PHE A 304 1.53 -10.60 -5.03
CA PHE A 304 1.97 -11.14 -6.31
C PHE A 304 0.89 -11.99 -6.97
N LEU A 305 0.32 -12.95 -6.25
CA LEU A 305 -0.68 -13.87 -6.80
C LEU A 305 -1.97 -13.17 -7.28
N PHE A 306 -2.54 -12.24 -6.51
CA PHE A 306 -3.74 -11.53 -6.99
C PHE A 306 -3.40 -10.56 -8.12
N SER A 307 -2.17 -10.03 -8.19
CA SER A 307 -1.78 -9.16 -9.31
C SER A 307 -1.75 -9.92 -10.64
N GLN A 308 -1.42 -11.21 -10.62
CA GLN A 308 -1.51 -12.09 -11.79
C GLN A 308 -2.96 -12.28 -12.26
N SER A 309 -3.90 -12.50 -11.34
CA SER A 309 -5.32 -12.63 -11.70
C SER A 309 -5.93 -11.31 -12.17
N LEU A 310 -5.49 -10.18 -11.60
CA LEU A 310 -5.87 -8.85 -12.08
C LEU A 310 -5.34 -8.59 -13.49
N HIS A 311 -4.11 -8.99 -13.78
CA HIS A 311 -3.54 -8.90 -15.12
C HIS A 311 -4.34 -9.74 -16.13
N LEU A 312 -4.73 -10.97 -15.76
CA LEU A 312 -5.61 -11.80 -16.60
C LEU A 312 -6.94 -11.09 -16.90
N PHE A 313 -7.57 -10.48 -15.89
CA PHE A 313 -8.79 -9.71 -16.06
C PHE A 313 -8.59 -8.55 -17.04
N VAL A 314 -7.55 -7.73 -16.85
CA VAL A 314 -7.24 -6.58 -17.70
C VAL A 314 -7.01 -7.01 -19.15
N THR A 315 -6.20 -8.04 -19.38
CA THR A 315 -5.89 -8.53 -20.73
C THR A 315 -7.14 -8.97 -21.47
N LYS A 316 -8.04 -9.70 -20.79
CA LYS A 316 -9.34 -10.06 -21.37
C LYS A 316 -10.26 -8.87 -21.60
N LEU A 317 -10.25 -7.89 -20.69
CA LEU A 317 -11.05 -6.67 -20.83
C LEU A 317 -10.61 -5.90 -22.08
N LYS A 318 -9.31 -5.67 -22.27
CA LYS A 318 -8.75 -5.02 -23.46
C LYS A 318 -9.20 -5.72 -24.75
N HIS A 319 -9.13 -7.04 -24.79
CA HIS A 319 -9.59 -7.82 -25.94
C HIS A 319 -11.10 -7.65 -26.20
N LYS A 320 -11.94 -7.72 -25.16
CA LYS A 320 -13.40 -7.53 -25.31
C LYS A 320 -13.75 -6.12 -25.77
N LEU A 321 -13.04 -5.09 -25.28
CA LEU A 321 -13.21 -3.70 -25.72
C LEU A 321 -12.86 -3.53 -27.20
N ALA A 322 -11.73 -4.10 -27.64
CA ALA A 322 -11.31 -4.06 -29.03
C ALA A 322 -12.33 -4.73 -29.97
N GLN A 323 -12.90 -5.87 -29.57
CA GLN A 323 -13.95 -6.55 -30.33
C GLN A 323 -15.22 -5.71 -30.51
N GLN A 324 -15.53 -4.84 -29.55
CA GLN A 324 -16.70 -3.96 -29.58
C GLN A 324 -16.38 -2.54 -30.09
N GLY A 325 -15.13 -2.28 -30.50
CA GLY A 325 -14.71 -0.96 -30.98
C GLY A 325 -14.71 0.14 -29.90
N ILE A 326 -14.62 -0.24 -28.62
CA ILE A 326 -14.55 0.71 -27.50
C ILE A 326 -13.08 1.03 -27.23
N SER A 327 -12.72 2.32 -27.23
CA SER A 327 -11.35 2.74 -26.91
C SER A 327 -11.06 2.61 -25.41
N GLU A 328 -9.80 2.35 -25.03
CA GLU A 328 -9.39 2.35 -23.62
C GLU A 328 -9.66 3.71 -22.94
N CYS A 329 -9.52 4.81 -23.69
CA CYS A 329 -9.83 6.15 -23.22
C CYS A 329 -11.30 6.29 -22.83
N ASP A 330 -12.23 5.86 -23.68
CA ASP A 330 -13.66 5.93 -23.39
C ASP A 330 -14.05 4.99 -22.23
N ALA A 331 -13.49 3.78 -22.20
CA ALA A 331 -13.73 2.82 -21.12
C ALA A 331 -13.25 3.35 -19.77
N SER A 332 -12.14 4.08 -19.72
CA SER A 332 -11.58 4.63 -18.48
C SER A 332 -12.47 5.69 -17.81
N ARG A 333 -13.32 6.36 -18.60
CA ARG A 333 -14.17 7.48 -18.16
C ARG A 333 -15.49 7.05 -17.51
N VAL A 334 -15.80 5.75 -17.51
CA VAL A 334 -17.05 5.21 -16.94
C VAL A 334 -16.76 4.28 -15.78
N SER A 335 -17.76 4.04 -14.95
CA SER A 335 -17.66 3.03 -13.89
C SER A 335 -17.68 1.61 -14.45
N TRP A 336 -17.19 0.64 -13.69
CA TRP A 336 -17.23 -0.78 -14.04
C TRP A 336 -18.66 -1.28 -14.32
N ASN A 337 -19.65 -0.82 -13.56
CA ASN A 337 -21.04 -1.22 -13.76
C ASN A 337 -21.62 -0.70 -15.09
N GLU A 338 -21.31 0.56 -15.43
CA GLU A 338 -21.69 1.14 -16.72
C GLU A 338 -20.97 0.46 -17.88
N LEU A 339 -19.69 0.14 -17.71
CA LEU A 339 -18.91 -0.58 -18.70
C LEU A 339 -19.47 -1.98 -18.95
N CYS A 340 -19.82 -2.73 -17.88
CA CYS A 340 -20.51 -4.02 -17.99
C CYS A 340 -21.83 -3.91 -18.76
N ALA A 341 -22.68 -2.94 -18.39
CA ALA A 341 -23.95 -2.73 -19.07
C ALA A 341 -23.78 -2.39 -20.56
N CYS A 342 -22.71 -1.66 -20.91
CA CYS A 342 -22.34 -1.41 -22.30
C CYS A 342 -21.84 -2.67 -23.01
N LEU A 343 -20.95 -3.42 -22.37
CA LEU A 343 -20.38 -4.66 -22.90
C LEU A 343 -21.45 -5.74 -23.16
N ASP A 344 -22.56 -5.68 -22.42
CA ASP A 344 -23.71 -6.56 -22.57
C ASP A 344 -24.79 -5.98 -23.51
N GLY A 345 -24.54 -4.81 -24.12
CA GLY A 345 -25.43 -4.16 -25.08
C GLY A 345 -26.68 -3.49 -24.48
N SER A 346 -26.75 -3.37 -23.15
CA SER A 346 -27.91 -2.79 -22.44
C SER A 346 -27.93 -1.26 -22.50
N ILE A 347 -26.77 -0.62 -22.63
CA ILE A 347 -26.62 0.84 -22.66
C ILE A 347 -25.58 1.20 -23.73
N ALA A 348 -25.79 2.27 -24.49
CA ALA A 348 -24.75 2.83 -25.34
C ALA A 348 -23.74 3.60 -24.49
N LEU A 349 -22.43 3.36 -24.68
CA LEU A 349 -21.40 4.09 -23.96
C LEU A 349 -21.56 5.59 -24.23
N ARG A 350 -21.91 6.36 -23.20
CA ARG A 350 -21.97 7.81 -23.32
C ARG A 350 -20.54 8.33 -23.33
N THR A 351 -20.04 8.68 -24.51
CA THR A 351 -18.80 9.45 -24.64
C THR A 351 -19.10 10.89 -24.23
N ASN A 352 -19.13 11.16 -22.92
CA ASN A 352 -19.11 12.54 -22.46
C ASN A 352 -17.77 13.11 -22.93
N ARG A 353 -17.80 13.88 -24.02
CA ARG A 353 -16.74 14.80 -24.45
C ARG A 353 -16.64 15.98 -23.50
N ALA A 354 -16.76 15.74 -22.18
CA ALA A 354 -16.23 16.70 -21.24
C ALA A 354 -14.76 16.82 -21.63
N GLU A 355 -14.40 17.99 -22.14
CA GLU A 355 -13.04 18.36 -22.50
C GLU A 355 -12.10 17.95 -21.36
N ASP A 356 -10.82 17.71 -21.66
CA ASP A 356 -9.79 17.39 -20.68
C ASP A 356 -9.68 18.51 -19.63
N GLU A 357 -10.63 18.56 -18.69
CA GLU A 357 -10.64 19.51 -17.59
C GLU A 357 -9.36 19.21 -16.82
N PRO A 358 -8.52 20.24 -16.62
CA PRO A 358 -7.26 20.03 -15.93
C PRO A 358 -7.56 19.43 -14.56
N PRO A 359 -6.77 18.43 -14.11
CA PRO A 359 -7.02 17.76 -12.84
C PRO A 359 -7.12 18.79 -11.72
N VAL A 360 -8.22 18.76 -10.98
CA VAL A 360 -8.45 19.67 -9.86
C VAL A 360 -7.37 19.40 -8.82
N LEU A 361 -6.52 20.40 -8.58
CA LEU A 361 -5.56 20.31 -7.49
C LEU A 361 -6.35 20.34 -6.17
N LEU A 362 -6.16 19.32 -5.36
CA LEU A 362 -6.86 19.19 -4.07
C LEU A 362 -5.85 18.83 -2.97
N PRO A 363 -6.03 19.35 -1.74
CA PRO A 363 -5.13 19.08 -0.63
C PRO A 363 -5.14 17.59 -0.26
N ASP A 364 -4.08 17.13 0.41
CA ASP A 364 -3.99 15.73 0.85
C ASP A 364 -5.00 15.37 1.94
N VAL A 365 -5.45 16.37 2.71
CA VAL A 365 -6.45 16.21 3.78
C VAL A 365 -7.55 17.25 3.60
N ILE A 366 -8.79 16.78 3.63
CA ILE A 366 -9.98 17.62 3.64
C ILE A 366 -10.65 17.50 5.01
N ILE A 367 -10.75 18.61 5.72
CA ILE A 367 -11.44 18.72 7.00
C ILE A 367 -12.71 19.54 6.77
N PRO A 368 -13.90 18.90 6.82
CA PRO A 368 -15.16 19.60 6.60
C PRO A 368 -15.32 20.84 7.48
N GLY A 369 -15.58 21.98 6.85
CA GLY A 369 -15.75 23.28 7.51
C GLY A 369 -14.45 24.02 7.87
N LEU A 370 -13.29 23.38 7.77
CA LEU A 370 -11.98 24.01 8.06
C LEU A 370 -11.07 24.13 6.84
N THR A 371 -11.21 23.24 5.86
CA THR A 371 -10.43 23.29 4.62
C THR A 371 -11.13 24.17 3.59
N ASP A 372 -10.50 25.27 3.18
CA ASP A 372 -10.93 26.07 2.04
C ASP A 372 -10.35 25.48 0.75
N LEU A 373 -11.21 24.95 -0.13
CA LEU A 373 -10.76 24.35 -1.40
C LEU A 373 -10.31 25.38 -2.44
N ARG A 374 -10.52 26.69 -2.19
CA ARG A 374 -10.02 27.78 -3.06
C ARG A 374 -8.54 28.08 -2.83
N VAL A 375 -7.99 27.63 -1.70
CA VAL A 375 -6.59 27.83 -1.32
C VAL A 375 -5.98 26.50 -0.93
N ILE A 376 -4.95 26.07 -1.67
CA ILE A 376 -4.34 24.78 -1.43
C ILE A 376 -3.14 24.98 -0.53
N MET A 377 -3.30 24.59 0.73
CA MET A 377 -2.19 24.52 1.67
C MET A 377 -1.63 23.10 1.70
N PHE A 378 -0.32 22.99 1.50
CA PHE A 378 0.40 21.73 1.74
C PHE A 378 0.66 21.61 3.24
N SER A 379 0.27 20.47 3.83
CA SER A 379 0.56 20.19 5.23
C SER A 379 2.05 19.94 5.43
N GLU A 380 2.57 20.24 6.63
CA GLU A 380 3.89 19.74 7.02
C GLU A 380 3.91 18.22 6.89
N ALA A 381 4.94 17.68 6.26
CA ALA A 381 5.06 16.24 6.08
C ALA A 381 5.66 15.58 7.32
N MET A 382 5.25 14.32 7.58
CA MET A 382 5.88 13.44 8.55
C MET A 382 6.62 12.32 7.81
N PRO A 383 7.83 12.57 7.26
CA PRO A 383 8.60 11.59 6.51
C PRO A 383 9.05 10.40 7.34
N SER A 384 9.09 9.22 6.72
CA SER A 384 9.72 8.02 7.30
C SER A 384 11.16 7.95 6.83
N TYR A 385 12.10 8.16 7.74
CA TYR A 385 13.52 7.93 7.50
C TYR A 385 13.86 6.47 7.77
N ILE A 386 14.54 5.84 6.82
CA ILE A 386 14.88 4.43 6.83
C ILE A 386 16.39 4.30 7.03
N THR A 387 16.79 3.43 7.95
CA THR A 387 18.16 3.27 8.49
C THR A 387 18.63 4.39 9.43
N ASN A 388 19.85 4.27 9.96
CA ASN A 388 20.55 5.31 10.73
C ASN A 388 21.75 5.89 9.97
N SER A 389 21.82 5.67 8.67
CA SER A 389 22.95 6.09 7.84
C SER A 389 22.80 7.53 7.35
N THR A 390 23.93 8.12 6.99
CA THR A 390 24.00 9.43 6.33
C THR A 390 24.69 9.26 4.99
N LEU A 391 24.10 9.81 3.93
CA LEU A 391 24.68 9.76 2.59
C LEU A 391 24.63 11.12 1.92
N LYS A 392 25.66 11.41 1.11
CA LYS A 392 25.72 12.58 0.22
C LYS A 392 25.80 12.08 -1.21
N ALA A 393 24.87 12.51 -2.05
CA ALA A 393 24.81 12.05 -3.44
C ALA A 393 24.28 13.13 -4.38
N ARG A 394 24.50 12.94 -5.68
CA ARG A 394 23.76 13.67 -6.71
C ARG A 394 22.28 13.33 -6.63
N VAL A 395 21.44 14.33 -6.86
CA VAL A 395 19.98 14.15 -6.95
C VAL A 395 19.64 13.68 -8.38
N CYS A 396 18.80 12.65 -8.49
CA CYS A 396 18.27 12.19 -9.76
C CYS A 396 16.74 12.12 -9.68
N VAL A 397 16.03 12.92 -10.47
CA VAL A 397 14.57 12.96 -10.44
C VAL A 397 13.99 11.99 -11.46
N LEU A 398 13.13 11.09 -10.98
CA LEU A 398 12.36 10.16 -11.80
C LEU A 398 10.87 10.47 -11.65
N GLU A 399 10.36 11.33 -12.54
CA GLU A 399 8.95 11.74 -12.52
C GLU A 399 8.01 10.71 -13.18
N ARG A 400 8.54 9.90 -14.10
CA ARG A 400 7.78 8.86 -14.83
C ARG A 400 8.62 7.60 -15.01
N LEU A 401 7.96 6.45 -14.97
CA LEU A 401 8.56 5.19 -15.39
C LEU A 401 8.89 5.22 -16.89
N GLY A 402 10.01 4.58 -17.27
CA GLY A 402 10.49 4.52 -18.65
C GLY A 402 11.49 5.61 -19.06
N VAL A 403 11.80 6.58 -18.19
CA VAL A 403 12.90 7.51 -18.46
C VAL A 403 14.24 6.81 -18.21
N LYS A 404 15.07 6.71 -19.25
CA LYS A 404 16.47 6.25 -19.13
C LYS A 404 17.29 7.30 -18.37
N ALA A 405 17.22 7.27 -17.04
CA ALA A 405 18.09 8.05 -16.17
C ALA A 405 19.17 7.15 -15.58
N ASP A 406 20.44 7.58 -15.62
CA ASP A 406 21.48 6.89 -14.86
C ASP A 406 21.24 7.20 -13.37
N VAL A 407 20.87 6.17 -12.61
CA VAL A 407 20.55 6.24 -11.18
C VAL A 407 21.69 5.73 -10.30
N ARG A 408 22.78 5.23 -10.88
CA ARG A 408 23.90 4.66 -10.12
C ARG A 408 24.60 5.72 -9.29
N GLY A 409 24.80 5.42 -8.00
CA GLY A 409 25.41 6.36 -7.05
C GLY A 409 24.55 7.59 -6.76
N ALA A 410 23.28 7.62 -7.17
CA ALA A 410 22.39 8.76 -6.98
C ALA A 410 21.45 8.58 -5.78
N LEU A 411 20.99 9.73 -5.26
CA LEU A 411 19.82 9.85 -4.42
C LEU A 411 18.61 10.11 -5.32
N VAL A 412 17.74 9.11 -5.45
CA VAL A 412 16.66 9.12 -6.43
C VAL A 412 15.38 9.72 -5.85
N LEU A 413 14.79 10.67 -6.55
CA LEU A 413 13.55 11.35 -6.18
C LEU A 413 12.36 10.80 -6.94
N LEU A 414 11.31 10.42 -6.20
CA LEU A 414 10.08 9.82 -6.75
C LEU A 414 8.83 10.58 -6.33
N PRO A 415 7.80 10.66 -7.18
CA PRO A 415 6.54 11.33 -6.85
C PRO A 415 5.72 10.58 -5.79
N ASN A 416 5.87 9.26 -5.67
CA ASN A 416 5.13 8.44 -4.71
C ASN A 416 5.92 7.17 -4.34
N ALA A 417 5.41 6.44 -3.34
CA ALA A 417 5.98 5.17 -2.86
C ALA A 417 5.38 3.95 -3.59
N ASP A 418 5.24 4.04 -4.91
CA ASP A 418 4.61 3.02 -5.75
C ASP A 418 5.52 1.78 -5.94
N PRO A 419 4.98 0.55 -5.80
CA PRO A 419 5.71 -0.69 -6.08
C PRO A 419 6.37 -0.79 -7.45
N GLY A 420 5.87 -0.09 -8.47
CA GLY A 420 6.47 -0.05 -9.80
C GLY A 420 7.91 0.47 -9.81
N TYR A 421 8.32 1.23 -8.80
CA TYR A 421 9.69 1.73 -8.66
C TYR A 421 10.63 0.78 -7.90
N ASP A 422 10.21 -0.45 -7.57
CA ASP A 422 11.04 -1.39 -6.78
C ASP A 422 12.38 -1.72 -7.45
N PHE A 423 12.45 -1.62 -8.78
CA PHE A 423 13.71 -1.81 -9.49
C PHE A 423 14.85 -0.94 -9.02
N LEU A 424 14.56 0.24 -8.46
CA LEU A 424 15.57 1.19 -8.00
C LEU A 424 16.44 0.65 -6.87
N PHE A 425 15.93 -0.29 -6.09
CA PHE A 425 16.70 -0.95 -5.04
C PHE A 425 17.89 -1.75 -5.56
N HIS A 426 17.92 -2.05 -6.87
CA HIS A 426 18.94 -2.89 -7.51
C HIS A 426 19.57 -2.22 -8.72
N SER A 427 19.20 -0.96 -9.02
CA SER A 427 19.76 -0.18 -10.13
C SER A 427 21.04 0.58 -9.74
N GLY A 428 21.63 0.26 -8.58
CA GLY A 428 22.77 0.96 -8.02
C GLY A 428 22.46 2.35 -7.43
N ALA A 429 21.18 2.69 -7.20
CA ALA A 429 20.82 3.87 -6.42
C ALA A 429 21.31 3.69 -4.97
N ILE A 430 21.82 4.77 -4.37
CA ILE A 430 22.36 4.71 -2.99
C ILE A 430 21.40 5.27 -1.95
N GLY A 431 20.27 5.84 -2.39
CA GLY A 431 19.14 6.17 -1.54
C GLY A 431 17.92 6.63 -2.32
N ILE A 432 16.75 6.62 -1.68
CA ILE A 432 15.47 7.02 -2.29
C ILE A 432 14.76 8.08 -1.43
N ILE A 433 14.21 9.11 -2.08
CA ILE A 433 13.31 10.09 -1.47
C ILE A 433 11.99 10.09 -2.23
N THR A 434 10.87 9.85 -1.53
CA THR A 434 9.53 9.96 -2.15
C THR A 434 8.80 11.19 -1.65
N LYS A 435 8.08 11.88 -2.54
CA LYS A 435 7.22 13.01 -2.18
C LYS A 435 6.06 12.57 -1.29
N VAL A 436 5.35 11.52 -1.71
CA VAL A 436 4.22 10.92 -0.99
C VAL A 436 4.54 9.48 -0.59
N GLY A 437 4.10 9.08 0.60
CA GLY A 437 4.26 7.72 1.11
C GLY A 437 4.02 7.63 2.61
N GLY A 438 4.00 6.41 3.14
CA GLY A 438 3.80 6.15 4.57
C GLY A 438 4.64 4.97 5.08
N PRO A 439 4.68 4.75 6.40
CA PRO A 439 5.50 3.70 7.02
C PRO A 439 5.11 2.26 6.65
N ALA A 440 3.93 2.05 6.07
CA ALA A 440 3.47 0.75 5.60
C ALA A 440 3.49 0.60 4.06
N SER A 441 3.98 1.63 3.36
CA SER A 441 4.07 1.58 1.91
C SER A 441 5.09 0.54 1.46
N HIS A 442 4.91 0.02 0.25
CA HIS A 442 5.83 -0.97 -0.31
C HIS A 442 7.28 -0.46 -0.34
N MET A 443 7.52 0.76 -0.82
CA MET A 443 8.88 1.33 -0.85
C MET A 443 9.48 1.48 0.54
N CYS A 444 8.67 1.78 1.56
CA CYS A 444 9.15 1.84 2.94
C CYS A 444 9.58 0.46 3.45
N ILE A 445 8.74 -0.55 3.29
CA ILE A 445 9.03 -1.93 3.73
C ILE A 445 10.27 -2.47 3.00
N ARG A 446 10.38 -2.24 1.70
CA ARG A 446 11.52 -2.69 0.89
C ARG A 446 12.82 -1.99 1.26
N ALA A 447 12.78 -0.68 1.52
CA ALA A 447 13.94 0.04 2.03
C ALA A 447 14.39 -0.48 3.41
N ILE A 448 13.44 -0.87 4.26
CA ILE A 448 13.72 -1.49 5.56
C ILE A 448 14.38 -2.86 5.36
N GLU A 449 13.80 -3.71 4.51
CA GLU A 449 14.32 -5.04 4.24
C GLU A 449 15.76 -5.03 3.73
N LEU A 450 16.04 -4.13 2.79
CA LEU A 450 17.35 -3.99 2.14
C LEU A 450 18.32 -3.09 2.90
N GLN A 451 17.89 -2.54 4.05
CA GLN A 451 18.65 -1.53 4.80
C GLN A 451 19.18 -0.40 3.90
N MET A 452 18.35 0.02 2.94
CA MET A 452 18.69 1.09 2.02
C MET A 452 18.28 2.43 2.65
N PRO A 453 19.16 3.44 2.65
CA PRO A 453 18.82 4.75 3.18
C PRO A 453 17.68 5.37 2.37
N ALA A 454 16.59 5.76 3.02
CA ALA A 454 15.45 6.35 2.32
C ALA A 454 14.68 7.36 3.18
N CYS A 455 14.02 8.31 2.52
CA CYS A 455 13.03 9.22 3.13
C CYS A 455 11.70 9.09 2.38
N ILE A 456 10.72 8.44 3.00
CA ILE A 456 9.42 8.17 2.38
C ILE A 456 8.41 9.22 2.85
N GLY A 457 7.85 9.98 1.90
CA GLY A 457 6.85 11.00 2.17
C GLY A 457 7.43 12.32 2.69
N CYS A 458 8.43 12.90 2.01
CA CYS A 458 9.06 14.17 2.39
C CYS A 458 8.17 15.41 2.18
N GLY A 459 7.05 15.26 1.47
CA GLY A 459 6.10 16.32 1.19
C GLY A 459 6.50 17.24 0.03
N GLU A 460 5.53 18.02 -0.44
CA GLU A 460 5.68 18.86 -1.64
C GLU A 460 6.82 19.89 -1.49
N SER A 461 6.88 20.60 -0.37
CA SER A 461 7.85 21.68 -0.15
C SER A 461 9.30 21.20 -0.18
N VAL A 462 9.61 20.10 0.51
CA VAL A 462 10.97 19.52 0.52
C VAL A 462 11.30 18.90 -0.82
N TYR A 463 10.33 18.22 -1.44
CA TYR A 463 10.51 17.61 -2.76
C TYR A 463 10.87 18.65 -3.82
N GLN A 464 10.15 19.77 -3.91
CA GLN A 464 10.43 20.81 -4.89
C GLN A 464 11.82 21.46 -4.71
N LYS A 465 12.27 21.64 -3.46
CA LYS A 465 13.64 22.12 -3.18
C LYS A 465 14.70 21.14 -3.68
N LEU A 466 14.47 19.84 -3.51
CA LEU A 466 15.40 18.81 -3.96
C LEU A 466 15.39 18.63 -5.47
N VAL A 467 14.25 18.82 -6.14
CA VAL A 467 14.16 18.78 -7.61
C VAL A 467 15.07 19.84 -8.25
N ALA A 468 15.20 21.00 -7.61
CA ALA A 468 16.09 22.07 -8.06
C ALA A 468 17.58 21.87 -7.68
N ALA A 469 17.89 20.88 -6.84
CA ALA A 469 19.23 20.69 -6.29
C ALA A 469 20.11 19.79 -7.17
N HIS A 470 21.41 20.08 -7.25
CA HIS A 470 22.37 19.17 -7.88
C HIS A 470 22.72 17.98 -6.96
N SER A 471 22.86 18.23 -5.66
CA SER A 471 23.18 17.19 -4.68
C SER A 471 22.46 17.42 -3.35
N ALA A 472 22.33 16.37 -2.55
CA ALA A 472 21.76 16.46 -1.22
C ALA A 472 22.40 15.47 -0.26
N ILE A 473 22.35 15.82 1.03
CA ILE A 473 22.62 14.91 2.12
C ILE A 473 21.30 14.39 2.65
N LEU A 474 21.13 13.06 2.66
CA LEU A 474 20.08 12.39 3.41
C LEU A 474 20.70 11.82 4.68
N ASP A 475 20.33 12.38 5.83
CA ASP A 475 20.71 11.87 7.14
C ASP A 475 19.50 11.22 7.81
N CYS A 476 19.44 9.89 7.74
CA CYS A 476 18.33 9.14 8.31
C CYS A 476 18.41 9.05 9.84
N GLY A 477 19.61 9.13 10.42
CA GLY A 477 19.82 9.09 11.87
C GLY A 477 19.31 10.36 12.55
N THR A 478 19.67 11.53 12.02
CA THR A 478 19.17 12.82 12.55
C THR A 478 17.83 13.26 11.95
N ARG A 479 17.30 12.49 10.99
CA ARG A 479 16.03 12.75 10.28
C ARG A 479 16.04 14.09 9.55
N GLN A 480 17.10 14.34 8.78
CA GLN A 480 17.30 15.58 8.05
C GLN A 480 17.60 15.33 6.57
N ILE A 481 17.21 16.31 5.74
CA ILE A 481 17.64 16.39 4.35
C ILE A 481 18.25 17.78 4.16
N ILE A 482 19.49 17.83 3.70
CA ILE A 482 20.24 19.07 3.47
C ILE A 482 20.49 19.19 1.96
N VAL A 483 19.94 20.22 1.34
CA VAL A 483 20.22 20.55 -0.06
C VAL A 483 21.62 21.13 -0.18
N ILE A 484 22.38 20.66 -1.17
CA ILE A 484 23.69 21.18 -1.52
C ILE A 484 23.63 21.67 -2.96
N ASP A 485 23.75 22.98 -3.10
CA ASP A 485 23.83 23.68 -4.39
C ASP A 485 25.11 23.30 -5.16
#